data_AF-A0A150SEJ4-F1
#
_entry.id   AF-A0A150SEJ4-F1
#
_cell.length_a   1.000
_cell.length_b   1.000
_cell.length_c   1.000
_cell.angle_alpha   90.00
_cell.angle_beta   90.00
_cell.angle_gamma   90.00
#
_symmetry.space_group_name_H-M   'P 1'
#
loop_
_entity.id
_entity.type
_entity.pdbx_description
1 polymer ?
#
loop_
_entity_poly.entity_id
_entity_poly.type
_entity_poly.pdbx_seq_one_letter_code
_entity_poly.pdbx_strand_id
1 'polypeptide(L)'
;MFVLNSVRVIRCLDEERAEFIKWTKQDHRSDLAGQYRQITKHVLNESALPNDAHFFRIEGSLVELIVSDAVKAGMESVGCLGAKFVEVPLSCSRSGA
;
A
#
# COMPACT_ATOMS: atom_id res chain seq x y z
N MET A 1 -15.52 13.58 17.19
CA MET A 1 -15.15 12.66 16.08
C MET A 1 -13.69 12.90 15.76
N PHE A 2 -12.88 11.85 15.69
CA PHE A 2 -11.48 11.96 15.29
C PHE A 2 -11.29 11.23 13.96
N VAL A 3 -10.45 11.79 13.09
CA VAL A 3 -10.04 11.15 11.85
C VAL A 3 -8.57 10.79 11.98
N LEU A 4 -8.25 9.51 11.78
CA LEU A 4 -6.87 9.06 11.69
C LEU A 4 -6.34 9.39 10.30
N ASN A 5 -5.34 10.26 10.22
CA ASN A 5 -4.62 10.53 8.98
C ASN A 5 -3.22 9.91 9.03
N SER A 6 -2.97 8.91 8.19
CA SER A 6 -1.62 8.40 7.97
C SER A 6 -0.86 9.34 7.02
N VAL A 7 0.10 10.07 7.58
CA VAL A 7 0.95 11.00 6.83
C VAL A 7 2.22 10.34 6.29
N ARG A 8 2.55 9.12 6.73
CA ARG A 8 3.71 8.37 6.25
C ARG A 8 3.36 7.73 4.91
N VAL A 9 4.09 8.12 3.87
CA VAL A 9 3.94 7.61 2.50
C VAL A 9 5.24 6.94 2.09
N ILE A 10 5.15 5.72 1.54
CA ILE A 10 6.33 4.90 1.18
C ILE A 10 6.19 4.43 -0.27
N ARG A 11 7.23 4.63 -1.07
CA ARG A 11 7.33 4.09 -2.42
C ARG A 11 7.84 2.65 -2.38
N CYS A 12 6.91 1.71 -2.17
CA CYS A 12 7.25 0.30 -1.99
C CYS A 12 6.45 -0.67 -2.86
N LEU A 13 5.60 -0.20 -3.79
CA LEU A 13 4.90 -1.11 -4.70
C LEU A 13 5.89 -1.76 -5.67
N ASP A 14 5.85 -3.08 -5.76
CA ASP A 14 6.55 -3.84 -6.79
C ASP A 14 5.75 -3.80 -8.09
N GLU A 15 6.02 -2.81 -8.95
CA GLU A 15 5.31 -2.67 -10.23
C GLU A 15 5.55 -3.84 -11.20
N GLU A 16 6.55 -4.70 -10.99
CA GLU A 16 6.77 -5.87 -11.85
C GLU A 16 5.84 -7.04 -11.49
N ARG A 17 5.38 -7.11 -10.24
CA ARG A 17 4.55 -8.22 -9.72
C ARG A 17 3.13 -7.82 -9.34
N ALA A 18 2.91 -6.53 -9.09
CA ALA A 18 1.60 -5.95 -8.83
C ALA A 18 0.77 -5.87 -10.12
N GLU A 19 -0.55 -5.77 -9.96
CA GLU A 19 -1.47 -5.50 -11.07
C GLU A 19 -2.14 -4.15 -10.80
N PHE A 20 -2.00 -3.23 -11.76
CA PHE A 20 -2.51 -1.87 -11.63
C PHE A 20 -2.82 -1.26 -12.99
N ILE A 21 -3.64 -0.20 -12.95
CA ILE A 21 -3.95 0.66 -14.10
C ILE A 21 -3.49 2.06 -13.72
N LYS A 22 -2.76 2.72 -14.62
CA LYS A 22 -2.42 4.14 -14.52
C LYS A 22 -3.34 4.96 -15.41
N TRP A 23 -3.61 6.19 -14.99
CA TRP A 23 -4.27 7.17 -15.85
C TRP A 23 -3.39 7.45 -17.07
N THR A 24 -4.01 7.62 -18.23
CA THR A 24 -3.35 8.03 -19.47
C THR A 24 -3.76 9.44 -19.86
N LYS A 25 -3.02 10.06 -20.79
CA LYS A 25 -3.39 11.38 -21.34
C LYS A 25 -4.69 11.36 -22.14
N GLN A 26 -5.17 10.18 -22.55
CA GLN A 26 -6.39 10.00 -23.33
C GLN A 26 -7.63 9.85 -22.43
N ASP A 27 -7.45 9.60 -21.13
CA ASP A 27 -8.55 9.54 -20.18
C ASP A 27 -9.11 10.93 -19.88
N HIS A 28 -10.35 10.96 -19.37
CA HIS A 28 -11.04 12.17 -18.91
C HIS A 28 -10.33 12.91 -17.75
N ARG A 29 -9.39 12.24 -17.06
CA ARG A 29 -8.53 12.81 -16.01
C ARG A 29 -7.07 12.84 -16.47
N SER A 30 -6.81 13.56 -17.56
CA SER A 30 -5.46 13.72 -18.12
C SER A 30 -4.50 14.43 -17.16
N ASP A 31 -5.02 15.20 -16.18
CA ASP A 31 -4.28 15.80 -15.06
C ASP A 31 -3.62 14.77 -14.13
N LEU A 32 -4.15 13.55 -14.10
CA LEU A 32 -3.63 12.44 -13.29
C LEU A 32 -2.74 11.48 -14.09
N ALA A 33 -2.47 11.75 -15.37
CA ALA A 33 -1.73 10.83 -16.24
C ALA A 33 -0.40 10.38 -15.61
N GLY A 34 -0.18 9.07 -15.57
CA GLY A 34 0.98 8.43 -14.91
C GLY A 34 0.76 8.04 -13.45
N GLN A 35 -0.26 8.57 -12.77
CA GLN A 35 -0.64 8.16 -11.42
C GLN A 35 -1.50 6.89 -11.45
N TYR A 36 -1.50 6.13 -10.35
CA TYR A 36 -2.37 4.96 -10.24
C TYR A 36 -3.84 5.40 -10.27
N ARG A 37 -4.60 4.78 -11.17
CA ARG A 37 -6.05 4.83 -11.18
C ARG A 37 -6.64 3.76 -10.28
N GLN A 38 -6.04 2.58 -10.29
CA GLN A 38 -6.47 1.42 -9.52
C GLN A 38 -5.30 0.46 -9.36
N ILE A 39 -5.17 -0.14 -8.17
CA ILE A 39 -4.29 -1.28 -7.90
C ILE A 39 -5.21 -2.45 -7.54
N THR A 40 -5.18 -3.51 -8.33
CA THR A 40 -6.03 -4.71 -8.11
C THR A 40 -5.30 -5.80 -7.35
N LYS A 41 -3.97 -5.81 -7.42
CA LYS A 41 -3.12 -6.75 -6.70
C LYS A 41 -1.90 -6.02 -6.17
N HIS A 42 -1.75 -6.03 -4.85
CA HIS A 42 -0.63 -5.44 -4.16
C HIS A 42 0.48 -6.47 -3.98
N VAL A 43 1.70 -6.10 -4.34
CA VAL A 43 2.93 -6.80 -3.97
C VAL A 43 3.91 -5.70 -3.56
N LEU A 44 4.53 -5.81 -2.38
CA LEU A 44 5.45 -4.79 -1.89
C LEU A 44 6.90 -5.28 -1.95
N ASN A 45 7.80 -4.40 -2.37
CA ASN A 45 9.24 -4.62 -2.32
C ASN A 45 9.71 -4.58 -0.86
N GLU A 46 10.14 -5.72 -0.31
CA GLU A 46 10.56 -5.80 1.09
C GLU A 46 11.75 -4.88 1.39
N SER A 47 12.72 -4.81 0.48
CA SER A 47 13.90 -3.95 0.63
C SER A 47 13.59 -2.44 0.60
N ALA A 48 12.40 -2.05 0.13
CA ALA A 48 11.94 -0.66 0.14
C ALA A 48 11.17 -0.31 1.42
N LEU A 49 10.88 -1.28 2.29
CA LEU A 49 10.18 -1.07 3.56
C LEU A 49 11.19 -0.79 4.68
N PRO A 50 11.11 0.37 5.35
CA PRO A 50 11.84 0.61 6.59
C PRO A 50 11.42 -0.40 7.68
N ASN A 51 12.36 -0.79 8.55
CA ASN A 51 12.10 -1.75 9.63
C ASN A 51 10.98 -1.32 10.61
N ASP A 52 10.71 -0.02 10.70
CA ASP A 52 9.71 0.59 11.58
C ASP A 52 8.39 0.92 10.84
N ALA A 53 8.20 0.43 9.62
CA ALA A 53 7.02 0.69 8.79
C ALA A 53 5.80 -0.11 9.25
N HIS A 54 5.17 0.33 10.36
CA HIS A 54 4.01 -0.36 10.94
C HIS A 54 2.65 0.15 10.46
N PHE A 55 2.56 1.40 9.97
CA PHE A 55 1.32 2.04 9.51
C PHE A 55 1.66 3.12 8.47
N PHE A 56 1.27 2.94 7.21
CA PHE A 56 1.64 3.86 6.12
C PHE A 56 0.70 3.74 4.91
N ARG A 57 0.90 4.65 3.94
CA ARG A 57 0.27 4.62 2.61
C ARG A 57 1.31 4.30 1.55
N ILE A 58 0.88 3.61 0.49
CA ILE A 58 1.71 3.41 -0.70
C ILE A 58 1.73 4.71 -1.49
N GLU A 59 2.92 5.14 -1.93
CA GLU A 59 3.05 6.32 -2.79
C GLU A 59 2.18 6.20 -4.04
N GLY A 60 1.38 7.23 -4.33
CA GLY A 60 0.48 7.24 -5.48
C GLY A 60 -0.82 6.45 -5.30
N SER A 61 -1.04 5.74 -4.18
CA SER A 61 -2.34 5.17 -3.81
C SER A 61 -2.89 5.85 -2.56
N LEU A 62 -4.15 6.30 -2.63
CA LEU A 62 -4.86 6.88 -1.48
C LEU A 62 -5.89 5.91 -0.88
N VAL A 63 -6.06 4.73 -1.49
CA VAL A 63 -7.16 3.81 -1.17
C VAL A 63 -6.79 2.95 0.05
N GLU A 64 -5.66 2.27 0.02
CA GLU A 64 -5.28 1.32 1.06
C GLU A 64 -4.45 1.97 2.18
N LEU A 65 -4.63 1.44 3.40
CA LEU A 65 -3.72 1.66 4.53
C LEU A 65 -2.99 0.34 4.79
N ILE A 66 -1.66 0.39 4.72
CA ILE A 66 -0.82 -0.76 4.99
C ILE A 66 -0.46 -0.75 6.47
N VAL A 67 -0.67 -1.89 7.12
CA VAL A 67 -0.33 -2.09 8.53
C VAL A 67 0.47 -3.36 8.70
N SER A 68 1.40 -3.36 9.66
CA SER A 68 2.09 -4.58 10.08
C SER A 68 1.16 -5.53 10.83
N ASP A 69 1.54 -6.81 10.93
CA ASP A 69 0.81 -7.80 11.72
C ASP A 69 0.67 -7.41 13.19
N ALA A 70 1.66 -6.72 13.77
CA ALA A 70 1.58 -6.25 15.16
C ALA A 70 0.44 -5.25 15.37
N VAL A 71 0.24 -4.32 14.42
CA VAL A 71 -0.86 -3.35 14.46
C VAL A 71 -2.19 -4.05 14.25
N LYS A 72 -2.28 -4.95 13.26
CA LYS A 72 -3.47 -5.76 13.02
C LYS A 72 -3.89 -6.52 14.28
N ALA A 73 -2.97 -7.27 14.88
CA ALA A 73 -3.22 -8.04 16.10
C ALA A 73 -3.68 -7.15 17.26
N GLY A 74 -3.07 -5.96 17.41
CA GLY A 74 -3.51 -4.96 18.39
C GLY A 74 -4.96 -4.51 18.14
N MET A 75 -5.30 -4.17 16.89
CA MET A 75 -6.66 -3.76 16.50
C MET A 75 -7.69 -4.88 16.72
N GLU A 76 -7.35 -6.12 16.40
CA GLU A 76 -8.22 -7.28 16.61
C GLU A 76 -8.42 -7.55 18.11
N SER A 77 -7.38 -7.45 18.93
CA SER A 77 -7.44 -7.71 20.38
C SER A 77 -8.37 -6.76 21.14
N VAL A 78 -8.52 -5.51 20.67
CA VAL A 78 -9.39 -4.49 21.27
C VAL A 78 -10.80 -4.47 20.66
N GLY A 79 -11.09 -5.36 19.71
CA GLY A 79 -12.41 -5.44 19.06
C GLY A 79 -12.67 -4.33 18.03
N CYS A 80 -11.68 -3.95 17.23
CA CYS A 80 -11.87 -3.01 16.12
C CYS A 80 -12.58 -3.69 14.93
N LEU A 81 -13.91 -3.86 15.02
CA LEU A 81 -14.72 -4.67 14.09
C LEU A 81 -15.03 -4.01 12.74
N GLY A 82 -14.62 -2.75 12.52
CA GLY A 82 -14.91 -2.01 11.29
C GLY A 82 -13.89 -2.19 10.16
N ALA A 83 -12.75 -2.83 10.44
CA ALA A 83 -11.68 -3.01 9.46
C ALA A 83 -11.74 -4.41 8.82
N LYS A 84 -11.50 -4.47 7.51
CA LYS A 84 -11.21 -5.72 6.79
C LYS A 84 -9.72 -5.75 6.47
N PHE A 85 -9.01 -6.74 7.01
CA PHE A 85 -7.61 -6.97 6.68
C PHE A 85 -7.50 -7.90 5.47
N VAL A 86 -6.61 -7.55 4.55
CA VAL A 86 -6.23 -8.36 3.40
C VAL A 86 -4.72 -8.50 3.45
N GLU A 87 -4.23 -9.73 3.36
CA GLU A 87 -2.79 -9.99 3.35
C GLU A 87 -2.17 -9.42 2.07
N VAL A 88 -1.02 -8.77 2.23
CA VAL A 88 -0.26 -8.19 1.13
C VAL A 88 1.09 -8.90 1.05
N PRO A 89 1.38 -9.66 -0.02
CA PRO A 89 2.64 -10.37 -0.16
C PRO A 89 3.83 -9.42 -0.34
N LEU A 90 4.98 -9.86 0.15
CA LEU A 90 6.26 -9.20 -0.06
C LEU A 90 7.05 -9.90 -1.17
N SER A 91 7.73 -9.12 -2.01
CA SER A 91 8.74 -9.64 -2.92
C SER A 91 10.13 -9.52 -2.28
N CYS A 92 10.78 -10.66 -2.08
CA CYS A 92 12.21 -10.66 -1.80
C CYS A 92 12.94 -10.25 -3.09
N SER A 93 13.76 -9.20 -3.03
CA SER A 93 14.85 -9.10 -4.01
C SER A 93 15.72 -10.33 -3.81
N ARG A 94 15.78 -11.25 -4.79
CA ARG A 94 16.86 -12.22 -4.79
C ARG A 94 18.14 -11.41 -4.84
N SER A 95 18.88 -11.35 -3.75
CA SER A 95 20.26 -10.91 -3.74
C SER A 95 20.99 -11.82 -4.73
N GLY A 96 21.18 -11.33 -5.95
CA GLY A 96 22.04 -11.95 -6.93
C GLY A 96 23.45 -12.01 -6.35
N ALA A 97 24.02 -13.21 -6.41
CA ALA A 97 25.44 -13.46 -6.18
C ALA A 97 26.31 -12.68 -7.19
#